data_AF-A0A3M1LWB7-F1
#
_entry.id   AF-A0A3M1LWB7-F1
#
_cell.length_a   1.000
_cell.length_b   1.000
_cell.length_c   1.000
_cell.angle_alpha   90.00
_cell.angle_beta   90.00
_cell.angle_gamma   90.00
#
_symmetry.space_group_name_H-M   'P 1'
#
loop_
_entity.id
_entity.type
_entity.pdbx_description
1 polymer ?
#
loop_
_entity_poly.entity_id
_entity_poly.type
_entity_poly.pdbx_seq_one_letter_code
_entity_poly.pdbx_strand_id
1 'polypeptide(L)'
;MGPGSETGSARGRVIIRRMMMKRLGLSLVLLMSLLLLSVGVAWAGPGSVRGTVYLDVNQNGQRDEGEVGVPGVYVTISAGEYSHTYYTGDDGTYAPIPLPGGMWHITLHLPQGYKATTPTELDVYLPEGEAALGNDFGIYGSGQIQYPYGIGGGAPSTLPQTGTPEGAQLPLVGLLLLGLGVIILVGTPLALQPIRLRQR
;
A
#
# COMPACT_ATOMS: atom_id res chain seq x y z
N MET A 1 26.96 -45.66 63.56
CA MET A 1 26.06 -44.57 63.16
C MET A 1 26.89 -43.34 62.83
N GLY A 2 26.99 -42.96 61.56
CA GLY A 2 27.57 -41.67 61.13
C GLY A 2 26.48 -40.86 60.42
N PRO A 3 26.35 -39.54 60.67
CA PRO A 3 25.26 -38.75 60.10
C PRO A 3 25.50 -38.50 58.62
N GLY A 4 24.50 -38.87 57.81
CA GLY A 4 24.47 -38.65 56.36
C GLY A 4 24.32 -37.17 56.03
N SER A 5 25.19 -36.68 55.15
CA SER A 5 25.17 -35.34 54.60
C SER A 5 24.06 -35.19 53.54
N GLU A 6 22.88 -34.72 53.93
CA GLU A 6 21.83 -34.27 53.01
C GLU A 6 21.85 -32.74 52.86
N THR A 7 22.75 -32.20 52.03
CA THR A 7 22.68 -30.78 51.64
C THR A 7 23.03 -30.57 50.16
N GLY A 8 22.22 -31.11 49.24
CA GLY A 8 22.51 -31.02 47.79
C GLY A 8 21.34 -30.75 46.84
N SER A 9 20.07 -30.75 47.27
CA SER A 9 18.94 -30.88 46.31
C SER A 9 18.02 -29.66 46.14
N ALA A 10 18.23 -28.56 46.89
CA ALA A 10 17.38 -27.37 46.77
C ALA A 10 17.88 -26.36 45.73
N ARG A 11 19.21 -26.23 45.55
CA ARG A 11 19.82 -25.22 44.67
C ARG A 11 19.63 -25.52 43.18
N GLY A 12 19.66 -26.80 42.77
CA GLY A 12 19.51 -27.20 41.35
C GLY A 12 18.10 -26.98 40.78
N ARG A 13 17.05 -27.13 41.59
CA ARG A 13 15.65 -27.04 41.16
C ARG A 13 15.24 -25.62 40.77
N VAL A 14 15.82 -24.61 41.42
CA VAL A 14 15.57 -23.19 41.11
C VAL A 14 16.28 -22.76 39.83
N ILE A 15 17.49 -23.25 39.58
CA ILE A 15 18.30 -22.91 38.40
C ILE A 15 17.64 -23.43 37.11
N ILE A 16 17.08 -24.64 37.13
CA ILE A 16 16.37 -25.22 35.97
C ILE A 16 15.09 -24.44 35.65
N ARG A 17 14.29 -24.03 36.65
CA ARG A 17 13.10 -23.18 36.43
C ARG A 17 13.47 -21.78 35.90
N ARG A 18 14.59 -21.21 36.36
CA ARG A 18 15.08 -19.89 35.94
C ARG A 18 15.67 -19.91 34.51
N MET A 19 16.20 -21.05 34.07
CA MET A 19 16.65 -21.26 32.67
C MET A 19 15.48 -21.58 31.72
N MET A 20 14.49 -22.36 32.18
CA MET A 20 13.34 -22.75 31.36
C MET A 20 12.45 -21.55 31.00
N MET A 21 12.20 -20.61 31.92
CA MET A 21 11.42 -19.40 31.60
C MET A 21 12.12 -18.42 30.65
N LYS A 22 13.47 -18.36 30.66
CA LYS A 22 14.24 -17.53 29.71
C LYS A 22 14.21 -18.13 28.29
N ARG A 23 14.29 -19.46 28.18
CA ARG A 23 14.17 -20.17 26.90
C ARG A 23 12.74 -20.17 26.37
N LEU A 24 11.74 -20.24 27.25
CA LEU A 24 10.32 -20.17 26.90
C LEU A 24 9.91 -18.77 26.40
N GLY A 25 10.37 -17.70 27.08
CA GLY A 25 10.15 -16.33 26.62
C GLY A 25 10.83 -16.01 25.30
N LEU A 26 12.09 -16.44 25.13
CA LEU A 26 12.81 -16.28 23.86
C LEU A 26 12.16 -17.10 22.73
N SER A 27 11.74 -18.33 23.02
CA SER A 27 11.03 -19.17 22.05
C SER A 27 9.67 -18.60 21.68
N LEU A 28 8.94 -17.97 22.61
CA LEU A 28 7.67 -17.31 22.33
C LEU A 28 7.88 -16.05 21.48
N VAL A 29 8.92 -15.26 21.75
CA VAL A 29 9.27 -14.09 20.93
C VAL A 29 9.72 -14.49 19.52
N LEU A 30 10.47 -15.58 19.38
CA LEU A 30 10.86 -16.13 18.08
C LEU A 30 9.68 -16.75 17.34
N LEU A 31 8.77 -17.45 18.04
CA LEU A 31 7.54 -17.99 17.44
C LEU A 31 6.57 -16.87 17.05
N MET A 32 6.44 -15.82 17.86
CA MET A 32 5.64 -14.65 17.53
C MET A 32 6.28 -13.85 16.40
N SER A 33 7.60 -13.71 16.36
CA SER A 33 8.31 -13.08 15.23
C SER A 33 8.15 -13.90 13.96
N LEU A 34 8.30 -15.23 14.03
CA LEU A 34 8.09 -16.13 12.90
C LEU A 34 6.62 -16.18 12.46
N LEU A 35 5.68 -16.08 13.41
CA LEU A 35 4.24 -15.97 13.14
C LEU A 35 3.94 -14.64 12.43
N LEU A 36 4.51 -13.52 12.89
CA LEU A 36 4.39 -12.21 12.26
C LEU A 36 5.08 -12.13 10.89
N LEU A 37 6.18 -12.87 10.70
CA LEU A 37 6.83 -13.07 9.39
C LEU A 37 6.03 -14.00 8.46
N SER A 38 5.23 -14.91 9.02
CA SER A 38 4.39 -15.86 8.26
C SER A 38 3.00 -15.34 7.94
N VAL A 39 2.52 -14.33 8.67
CA VAL A 39 1.41 -13.49 8.22
C VAL A 39 2.02 -12.63 7.12
N GLY A 40 2.02 -13.16 5.90
CA GLY A 40 2.25 -12.37 4.70
C GLY A 40 1.18 -11.28 4.67
N VAL A 41 1.47 -10.15 5.31
CA VAL A 41 0.78 -8.91 5.03
C VAL A 41 1.19 -8.60 3.61
N ALA A 42 0.44 -9.10 2.65
CA ALA A 42 0.52 -8.64 1.29
C ALA A 42 0.14 -7.17 1.36
N TRP A 43 1.16 -6.30 1.43
CA TRP A 43 0.98 -4.90 1.10
C TRP A 43 0.79 -4.89 -0.41
N ALA A 44 -0.39 -5.33 -0.88
CA ALA A 44 -0.75 -5.11 -2.25
C ALA A 44 -0.72 -3.60 -2.43
N GLY A 45 0.16 -3.15 -3.33
CA GLY A 45 0.40 -1.73 -3.55
C GLY A 45 -0.85 -1.01 -4.03
N PRO A 46 -0.80 0.30 -4.21
CA PRO A 46 -1.92 1.01 -4.83
C PRO A 46 -2.16 0.48 -6.26
N GLY A 47 -3.43 0.35 -6.64
CA GLY A 47 -3.89 -0.03 -7.97
C GLY A 47 -4.22 1.18 -8.84
N SER A 48 -4.90 0.97 -9.98
CA SER A 48 -5.38 2.05 -10.87
C SER A 48 -6.71 1.70 -11.57
N VAL A 49 -7.55 2.70 -11.82
CA VAL A 49 -8.84 2.54 -12.53
C VAL A 49 -8.76 3.17 -13.92
N ARG A 50 -8.62 2.40 -14.99
CA ARG A 50 -8.33 2.91 -16.33
C ARG A 50 -9.52 2.74 -17.27
N GLY A 51 -9.66 3.68 -18.20
CA GLY A 51 -10.71 3.67 -19.21
C GLY A 51 -10.45 4.66 -20.33
N THR A 52 -11.36 4.71 -21.29
CA THR A 52 -11.31 5.55 -22.47
C THR A 52 -12.66 6.23 -22.67
N VAL A 53 -12.65 7.54 -22.95
CA VAL A 53 -13.81 8.21 -23.55
C VAL A 53 -13.66 8.15 -25.06
N TYR A 54 -14.64 7.63 -25.78
CA TYR A 54 -14.59 7.43 -27.23
C TYR A 54 -15.81 8.04 -27.93
N LEU A 55 -15.62 8.40 -29.21
CA LEU A 55 -16.67 8.89 -30.07
C LEU A 55 -17.43 7.70 -30.66
N ASP A 56 -18.58 7.39 -30.07
CA ASP A 56 -19.50 6.33 -30.49
C ASP A 56 -20.33 6.81 -31.69
N VAL A 57 -19.78 6.70 -32.89
CA VAL A 57 -20.35 7.29 -34.11
C VAL A 57 -21.64 6.59 -34.51
N ASN A 58 -21.72 5.28 -34.23
CA ASN A 58 -22.88 4.47 -34.59
C ASN A 58 -23.94 4.39 -33.47
N GLN A 59 -23.63 4.94 -32.29
CA GLN A 59 -24.50 5.05 -31.11
C GLN A 59 -24.94 3.70 -30.54
N ASN A 60 -24.11 2.67 -30.63
CA ASN A 60 -24.44 1.33 -30.15
C ASN A 60 -24.03 1.09 -28.68
N GLY A 61 -23.35 2.04 -28.04
CA GLY A 61 -22.89 1.96 -26.66
C GLY A 61 -21.72 1.00 -26.44
N GLN A 62 -21.05 0.57 -27.51
CA GLN A 62 -19.87 -0.28 -27.50
C GLN A 62 -18.75 0.41 -28.27
N ARG A 63 -17.51 0.25 -27.81
CA ARG A 63 -16.36 0.78 -28.53
C ARG A 63 -16.02 -0.14 -29.70
N ASP A 64 -16.24 0.35 -30.91
CA ASP A 64 -15.94 -0.36 -32.14
C ASP A 64 -14.56 -0.02 -32.73
N GLU A 65 -14.09 -0.86 -33.65
CA GLU A 65 -12.87 -0.60 -34.41
C GLU A 65 -13.03 0.68 -35.25
N GLY A 66 -12.07 1.60 -35.12
CA GLY A 66 -12.07 2.88 -35.81
C GLY A 66 -12.74 4.02 -35.04
N GLU A 67 -13.38 3.75 -33.89
CA GLU A 67 -13.89 4.79 -33.01
C GLU A 67 -12.77 5.46 -32.22
N VAL A 68 -12.66 6.78 -32.41
CA VAL A 68 -11.56 7.59 -31.89
C VAL A 68 -11.80 7.97 -30.44
N GLY A 69 -10.73 8.04 -29.66
CA GLY A 69 -10.79 8.62 -28.33
C GLY A 69 -11.07 10.11 -28.36
N VAL A 70 -11.75 10.62 -27.34
CA VAL A 70 -12.05 12.05 -27.21
C VAL A 70 -11.15 12.66 -26.13
N PRO A 71 -10.21 13.54 -26.51
CA PRO A 71 -9.28 14.16 -25.56
C PRO A 71 -9.92 15.29 -24.77
N GLY A 72 -9.36 15.59 -23.60
CA GLY A 72 -9.74 16.72 -22.75
C GLY A 72 -11.08 16.57 -22.03
N VAL A 73 -11.70 15.39 -22.06
CA VAL A 73 -12.98 15.13 -21.37
C VAL A 73 -12.76 14.99 -19.88
N TYR A 74 -13.64 15.63 -19.11
CA TYR A 74 -13.56 15.71 -17.66
C TYR A 74 -14.17 14.46 -17.00
N VAL A 75 -13.38 13.75 -16.19
CA VAL A 75 -13.78 12.53 -15.46
C VAL A 75 -13.42 12.66 -13.98
N THR A 76 -14.35 12.33 -13.10
CA THR A 76 -14.14 12.27 -11.64
C THR A 76 -14.11 10.83 -11.17
N ILE A 77 -13.20 10.50 -10.25
CA ILE A 77 -13.14 9.20 -9.56
C ILE A 77 -13.15 9.46 -8.06
N SER A 78 -14.14 8.91 -7.35
CA SER A 78 -14.37 9.19 -5.94
C SER A 78 -14.69 7.95 -5.11
N ALA A 79 -14.35 8.01 -3.82
CA ALA A 79 -14.70 7.01 -2.82
C ALA A 79 -14.68 7.66 -1.43
N GLY A 80 -15.83 7.78 -0.78
CA GLY A 80 -15.94 8.51 0.49
C GLY A 80 -15.44 9.96 0.35
N GLU A 81 -14.43 10.33 1.14
CA GLU A 81 -13.81 11.67 1.10
C GLU A 81 -12.79 11.84 -0.04
N TYR A 82 -12.38 10.75 -0.71
CA TYR A 82 -11.47 10.84 -1.85
C TYR A 82 -12.24 11.29 -3.10
N SER A 83 -11.72 12.31 -3.78
CA SER A 83 -12.23 12.77 -5.06
C SER A 83 -11.09 13.29 -5.92
N HIS A 84 -10.89 12.64 -7.05
CA HIS A 84 -9.85 12.97 -8.02
C HIS A 84 -10.47 13.26 -9.38
N THR A 85 -9.84 14.18 -10.10
CA THR A 85 -10.33 14.71 -11.36
C THR A 85 -9.27 14.54 -12.43
N TYR A 86 -9.69 14.11 -13.62
CA TYR A 86 -8.83 13.82 -14.76
C TYR A 86 -9.39 14.42 -16.03
N TYR A 87 -8.48 14.79 -16.93
CA TYR A 87 -8.79 15.00 -18.33
C TYR A 87 -8.30 13.80 -19.11
N THR A 88 -9.09 13.35 -20.07
CA THR A 88 -8.62 12.34 -21.00
C THR A 88 -7.44 12.87 -21.82
N GLY A 89 -6.47 12.00 -22.08
CA GLY A 89 -5.33 12.30 -22.95
C GLY A 89 -5.71 12.35 -24.42
N ASP A 90 -4.73 12.58 -25.29
CA ASP A 90 -4.91 12.73 -26.74
C ASP A 90 -5.64 11.55 -27.41
N ASP A 91 -5.50 10.35 -26.83
CA ASP A 91 -6.13 9.10 -27.29
C ASP A 91 -7.44 8.77 -26.56
N GLY A 92 -7.99 9.72 -25.80
CA GLY A 92 -9.20 9.56 -25.01
C GLY A 92 -9.02 8.78 -23.71
N THR A 93 -7.81 8.30 -23.39
CA THR A 93 -7.59 7.50 -22.19
C THR A 93 -7.54 8.37 -20.94
N TYR A 94 -8.03 7.83 -19.82
CA TYR A 94 -7.75 8.37 -18.50
C TYR A 94 -7.08 7.29 -17.65
N ALA A 95 -6.03 7.69 -16.94
CA ALA A 95 -5.27 6.81 -16.05
C ALA A 95 -5.07 7.56 -14.72
N PRO A 96 -5.80 7.17 -13.67
CA PRO A 96 -5.70 7.84 -12.40
C PRO A 96 -4.35 7.60 -11.75
N ILE A 97 -4.04 8.49 -10.81
CA ILE A 97 -2.94 8.27 -9.87
C ILE A 97 -3.16 6.95 -9.11
N PRO A 98 -2.11 6.39 -8.48
CA PRO A 98 -2.27 5.16 -7.71
C PRO A 98 -3.36 5.31 -6.62
N LEU A 99 -4.34 4.40 -6.64
CA LEU A 99 -5.50 4.39 -5.74
C LEU A 99 -5.45 3.17 -4.81
N PRO A 100 -5.86 3.30 -3.54
CA PRO A 100 -6.14 2.14 -2.69
C PRO A 100 -7.18 1.21 -3.33
N GLY A 101 -7.04 -0.10 -3.12
CA GLY A 101 -8.07 -1.06 -3.52
C GLY A 101 -9.39 -0.80 -2.79
N GLY A 102 -10.50 -1.13 -3.45
CA GLY A 102 -11.84 -0.85 -2.93
C GLY A 102 -12.85 -0.50 -4.01
N MET A 103 -14.03 -0.07 -3.58
CA MET A 103 -15.09 0.41 -4.48
C MET A 103 -14.89 1.88 -4.79
N TRP A 104 -14.92 2.21 -6.08
CA TRP A 104 -14.79 3.57 -6.61
C TRP A 104 -15.98 3.90 -7.48
N HIS A 105 -16.44 5.15 -7.39
CA HIS A 105 -17.44 5.72 -8.26
C HIS A 105 -16.76 6.60 -9.31
N ILE A 106 -17.03 6.35 -10.59
CA ILE A 106 -16.47 7.08 -11.72
C ILE A 106 -17.59 7.88 -12.38
N THR A 107 -17.41 9.18 -12.55
CA THR A 107 -18.37 10.07 -13.18
C THR A 107 -17.77 10.73 -14.41
N LEU A 108 -18.36 10.49 -15.57
CA LEU A 108 -18.13 11.24 -16.80
C LEU A 108 -18.92 12.56 -16.75
N HIS A 109 -18.22 13.66 -16.97
CA HIS A 109 -18.88 14.95 -17.13
C HIS A 109 -18.99 15.27 -18.61
N LEU A 110 -20.22 15.14 -19.11
CA LEU A 110 -20.52 15.23 -20.53
C LEU A 110 -20.19 16.63 -21.08
N PRO A 111 -19.30 16.74 -22.10
CA PRO A 111 -18.97 18.03 -22.69
C PRO A 111 -20.17 18.65 -23.43
N GLN A 112 -20.20 19.98 -23.53
CA GLN A 112 -21.28 20.68 -24.21
C GLN A 112 -21.34 20.28 -25.69
N GLY A 113 -22.51 19.88 -26.18
CA GLY A 113 -22.73 19.45 -27.57
C GLY A 113 -22.59 17.95 -27.79
N TYR A 114 -22.23 17.19 -26.76
CA TYR A 114 -22.22 15.73 -26.77
C TYR A 114 -23.44 15.16 -26.06
N LYS A 115 -23.74 13.90 -26.38
CA LYS A 115 -24.72 13.03 -25.72
C LYS A 115 -24.01 11.76 -25.29
N ALA A 116 -24.35 11.24 -24.12
CA ALA A 116 -23.84 9.95 -23.69
C ALA A 116 -24.55 8.82 -24.45
N THR A 117 -23.79 7.81 -24.88
CA THR A 117 -24.31 6.56 -25.45
C THR A 117 -24.10 5.37 -24.51
N THR A 118 -23.26 5.53 -23.49
CA THR A 118 -23.13 4.65 -22.32
C THR A 118 -23.66 5.36 -21.04
N PRO A 119 -23.80 4.65 -19.91
CA PRO A 119 -23.97 5.33 -18.61
C PRO A 119 -22.85 6.32 -18.36
N THR A 120 -23.16 7.46 -17.73
CA THR A 120 -22.17 8.47 -17.34
C THR A 120 -21.55 8.21 -15.97
N GLU A 121 -22.00 7.17 -15.28
CA GLU A 121 -21.55 6.79 -13.95
C GLU A 121 -21.28 5.28 -13.91
N LEU A 122 -20.17 4.88 -13.29
CA LEU A 122 -19.77 3.49 -13.11
C LEU A 122 -19.33 3.26 -11.66
N ASP A 123 -19.78 2.17 -11.05
CA ASP A 123 -19.22 1.66 -9.80
C ASP A 123 -18.23 0.54 -10.11
N VAL A 124 -16.98 0.72 -9.70
CA VAL A 124 -15.86 -0.15 -10.09
C VAL A 124 -15.17 -0.68 -8.84
N TYR A 125 -15.04 -2.00 -8.78
CA TYR A 125 -14.17 -2.64 -7.80
C TYR A 125 -12.74 -2.64 -8.31
N LEU A 126 -11.84 -2.00 -7.56
CA LEU A 126 -10.41 -2.02 -7.79
C LEU A 126 -9.77 -3.07 -6.87
N PRO A 127 -9.24 -4.19 -7.41
CA PRO A 127 -8.41 -5.10 -6.63
C PRO A 127 -7.14 -4.39 -6.19
N GLU A 128 -6.65 -4.71 -4.99
CA GLU A 128 -5.41 -4.12 -4.49
C GLU A 128 -4.23 -4.47 -5.40
N GLY A 129 -3.40 -3.49 -5.74
CA GLY A 129 -2.20 -3.67 -6.57
C GLY A 129 -2.46 -3.91 -8.06
N GLU A 130 -3.71 -3.95 -8.52
CA GLU A 130 -4.06 -4.24 -9.91
C GLU A 130 -4.63 -3.02 -10.66
N ALA A 131 -4.82 -3.18 -11.97
CA ALA A 131 -5.53 -2.22 -12.78
C ALA A 131 -6.94 -2.72 -13.09
N ALA A 132 -7.97 -1.96 -12.70
CA ALA A 132 -9.32 -2.15 -13.20
C ALA A 132 -9.39 -1.51 -14.61
N LEU A 133 -9.54 -2.33 -15.65
CA LEU A 133 -9.55 -1.89 -17.05
C LEU A 133 -10.97 -1.92 -17.64
N GLY A 134 -11.15 -1.29 -18.81
CA GLY A 134 -12.41 -1.36 -19.57
C GLY A 134 -13.54 -0.50 -19.03
N ASN A 135 -13.23 0.48 -18.19
CA ASN A 135 -14.20 1.43 -17.65
C ASN A 135 -14.44 2.54 -18.68
N ASP A 136 -14.98 2.18 -19.84
CA ASP A 136 -15.05 3.09 -20.98
C ASP A 136 -16.37 3.88 -21.02
N PHE A 137 -16.33 5.06 -21.64
CA PHE A 137 -17.49 5.94 -21.83
C PHE A 137 -17.68 6.28 -23.30
N GLY A 138 -18.85 5.95 -23.85
CA GLY A 138 -19.25 6.32 -25.20
C GLY A 138 -19.97 7.67 -25.21
N ILE A 139 -19.54 8.56 -26.10
CA ILE A 139 -20.24 9.81 -26.38
C ILE A 139 -20.46 9.99 -27.87
N TYR A 140 -21.56 10.63 -28.24
CA TYR A 140 -21.88 10.98 -29.62
C TYR A 140 -22.17 12.47 -29.74
N GLY A 141 -21.78 13.06 -30.87
CA GLY A 141 -22.08 14.44 -31.20
C GLY A 141 -20.83 15.24 -31.55
N SER A 142 -21.00 16.55 -31.55
CA SER A 142 -19.94 17.50 -31.87
C SER A 142 -20.14 18.73 -31.02
N GLY A 143 -19.09 19.19 -30.37
CA GLY A 143 -19.20 20.16 -29.30
C GLY A 143 -17.86 20.73 -28.90
N GLN A 144 -17.88 21.66 -27.95
CA GLN A 144 -16.65 22.20 -27.38
C GLN A 144 -16.24 21.34 -26.20
N ILE A 145 -14.99 20.88 -26.22
CA ILE A 145 -14.36 20.29 -25.04
C ILE A 145 -13.93 21.45 -24.15
N GLN A 146 -14.61 21.64 -23.03
CA GLN A 146 -14.30 22.71 -22.09
C GLN A 146 -13.29 22.23 -21.07
N TYR A 147 -12.09 22.82 -21.10
CA TYR A 147 -11.14 22.74 -19.99
C TYR A 147 -11.62 23.68 -18.85
N PRO A 148 -11.85 23.18 -17.63
CA PRO A 148 -12.20 23.94 -16.43
C PRO A 148 -11.23 25.05 -16.03
N TYR A 149 -10.05 25.14 -16.64
CA TYR A 149 -9.09 26.21 -16.38
C TYR A 149 -8.75 26.95 -17.68
N GLY A 150 -9.18 28.22 -17.76
CA GLY A 150 -9.03 29.08 -18.94
C GLY A 150 -7.60 29.52 -19.22
N ILE A 151 -6.73 28.59 -19.63
CA ILE A 151 -5.44 28.91 -20.25
C ILE A 151 -5.54 28.49 -21.70
N GLY A 152 -5.46 29.48 -22.59
CA GLY A 152 -5.66 29.29 -24.03
C GLY A 152 -4.70 28.25 -24.62
N GLY A 153 -5.25 27.38 -25.45
CA GLY A 153 -4.52 26.65 -26.50
C GLY A 153 -3.55 25.59 -26.00
N GLY A 154 -4.05 24.39 -25.74
CA GLY A 154 -3.25 23.18 -25.62
C GLY A 154 -3.77 22.28 -24.51
N ALA A 155 -4.12 21.05 -24.85
CA ALA A 155 -4.16 19.99 -23.85
C ALA A 155 -2.81 20.00 -23.09
N PRO A 156 -2.79 19.91 -21.74
CA PRO A 156 -1.53 19.82 -21.01
C PRO A 156 -0.83 18.52 -21.42
N SER A 157 0.16 18.64 -22.31
CA SER A 157 0.99 17.53 -22.83
C SER A 157 2.03 17.05 -21.83
N THR A 158 1.89 17.42 -20.56
CA THR A 158 2.75 16.95 -19.49
C THR A 158 1.88 16.54 -18.32
N LEU A 159 1.95 15.24 -18.00
CA LEU A 159 1.62 14.70 -16.68
C LEU A 159 1.99 15.72 -15.59
N PRO A 160 1.15 15.95 -14.56
CA PRO A 160 1.51 16.85 -13.48
C PRO A 160 2.87 16.44 -12.93
N GLN A 161 3.85 17.34 -13.06
CA GLN A 161 5.18 17.15 -12.50
C GLN A 161 5.02 16.91 -11.00
N THR A 162 5.75 15.90 -10.53
CA THR A 162 5.90 15.48 -9.15
C THR A 162 6.28 16.65 -8.27
N GLY A 163 5.28 17.35 -7.72
CA GLY A 163 5.40 17.96 -6.41
C GLY A 163 5.53 16.80 -5.43
N THR A 164 6.77 16.50 -5.03
CA THR A 164 7.01 15.62 -3.89
C THR A 164 6.24 16.21 -2.71
N PRO A 165 5.31 15.50 -2.06
CA PRO A 165 4.74 16.01 -0.82
C PRO A 165 5.85 16.04 0.22
N GLU A 166 6.44 17.23 0.44
CA GLU A 166 7.12 17.57 1.69
C GLU A 166 6.11 17.33 2.81
N GLY A 167 6.17 16.16 3.45
CA GLY A 167 5.28 15.83 4.55
C GLY A 167 4.77 14.39 4.61
N ALA A 168 5.09 13.53 3.65
CA ALA A 168 4.95 12.09 3.86
C ALA A 168 6.07 11.62 4.80
N GLN A 169 5.87 11.81 6.11
CA GLN A 169 6.62 11.08 7.12
C GLN A 169 6.53 9.60 6.76
N LEU A 170 7.66 9.05 6.32
CA LEU A 170 7.85 7.61 6.27
C LEU A 170 7.40 7.08 7.64
N PRO A 171 6.44 6.14 7.74
CA PRO A 171 6.19 5.50 9.01
C PRO A 171 7.52 4.93 9.48
N LEU A 172 7.92 5.36 10.67
CA LEU A 172 9.21 5.13 11.34
C LEU A 172 9.43 3.63 11.69
N VAL A 173 8.93 2.71 10.88
CA VAL A 173 9.06 1.27 11.02
C VAL A 173 10.28 0.76 10.24
N GLY A 174 10.84 1.57 9.33
CA GLY A 174 12.08 1.29 8.60
C GLY A 174 13.38 1.48 9.39
N LEU A 175 13.33 1.95 10.63
CA LEU A 175 14.52 2.16 11.49
C LEU A 175 14.50 1.32 12.78
N LEU A 176 13.87 0.15 12.76
CA LEU A 176 13.97 -0.84 13.84
C LEU A 176 14.60 -2.17 13.39
N LEU A 177 15.36 -2.17 12.29
CA LEU A 177 16.14 -3.33 11.82
C LEU A 177 17.66 -3.11 11.77
N LEU A 178 18.15 -2.01 12.37
CA LEU A 178 19.58 -1.82 12.68
C LEU A 178 19.89 -2.00 14.19
N GLY A 179 18.90 -2.43 14.99
CA GLY A 179 19.00 -2.57 16.45
C GLY A 179 19.07 -4.00 16.99
N LEU A 180 19.12 -5.02 16.13
CA LEU A 180 19.15 -6.44 16.54
C LEU A 180 20.39 -7.20 16.07
N GLY A 181 21.41 -6.47 15.57
CA GLY A 181 22.71 -7.03 15.15
C GLY A 181 23.88 -6.78 16.12
N VAL A 182 23.68 -6.05 17.24
CA VAL A 182 24.77 -5.61 18.14
C VAL A 182 24.68 -6.18 19.58
N ILE A 183 23.75 -7.09 19.87
CA ILE A 183 23.67 -7.75 21.20
C ILE A 183 24.32 -9.15 21.17
N ILE A 184 25.47 -9.28 20.50
CA ILE A 184 26.41 -10.39 20.71
C ILE A 184 27.84 -9.83 20.75
N LEU A 185 28.16 -8.93 21.70
CA LEU A 185 29.58 -8.73 22.08
C LEU A 185 29.86 -8.15 23.48
N VAL A 186 28.88 -7.88 24.36
CA VAL A 186 29.22 -7.30 25.68
C VAL A 186 28.60 -8.09 26.84
N GLY A 187 29.46 -8.86 27.51
CA GLY A 187 29.35 -9.08 28.96
C GLY A 187 28.75 -10.41 29.43
N THR A 188 29.54 -11.48 29.42
CA THR A 188 29.50 -12.42 30.54
C THR A 188 30.79 -12.29 31.35
N PRO A 189 30.82 -11.57 32.47
CA PRO A 189 31.93 -11.74 33.40
C PRO A 189 31.71 -13.06 34.16
N LEU A 190 32.53 -14.07 33.81
CA LEU A 190 32.84 -15.17 34.73
C LEU A 190 33.51 -14.55 35.97
N ALA A 191 32.76 -14.34 37.04
CA ALA A 191 33.34 -14.01 38.33
C ALA A 191 33.90 -15.29 38.99
N LEU A 192 35.15 -15.63 38.66
CA LEU A 192 35.97 -16.51 39.48
C LEU A 192 36.28 -15.76 40.79
N GLN A 193 35.68 -16.20 41.89
CA GLN A 193 36.04 -15.72 43.23
C GLN A 193 37.47 -16.19 43.57
N PRO A 194 38.40 -15.33 44.01
CA PRO A 194 39.72 -15.75 44.43
C PRO A 194 39.66 -16.53 45.76
N ILE A 195 40.26 -17.72 45.77
CA ILE A 195 40.54 -18.52 46.95
C ILE A 195 41.47 -17.71 47.87
N ARG A 196 41.01 -17.32 49.06
CA ARG A 196 41.90 -16.82 50.12
C ARG A 196 42.54 -18.02 50.82
N LEU A 197 43.71 -18.45 50.34
CA LEU A 197 44.66 -19.21 51.14
C LEU A 197 45.38 -18.22 52.06
N ARG A 198 45.04 -18.20 53.35
CA ARG A 198 45.94 -17.65 54.37
C ARG A 198 46.73 -18.82 54.96
N GLN A 199 48.01 -18.88 54.61
CA GLN A 199 48.98 -19.76 55.25
C GLN A 199 49.44 -19.14 56.57
N ARG A 200 49.58 -20.05 57.55
CA ARG A 200 50.12 -19.92 58.92
C ARG A 200 49.32 -19.09 59.92
#